data_AF-A0A7C3ZC39-F1
#
_entry.id   AF-A0A7C3ZC39-F1
#
_cell.length_a   1.000
_cell.length_b   1.000
_cell.length_c   1.000
_cell.angle_alpha   90.00
_cell.angle_beta   90.00
_cell.angle_gamma   90.00
#
_symmetry.space_group_name_H-M   'P 1'
#
loop_
_entity.id
_entity.type
_entity.pdbx_description
1 polymer ?
#
loop_
_entity_poly.entity_id
_entity_poly.type
_entity_poly.pdbx_seq_one_letter_code
_entity_poly.pdbx_strand_id
1 'polypeptide(L)'
;MKKKIILPVLILLLFSLFSACSFTDFSSAATIGNITSIYGAMSNPLVGYGLVTGLDGTGDQWGVNVTQQSIVTMLSKLGINTNEASLYEIRDTAAVMVTAELPPFAVPGERINVTVSSIGNAESLQGGVLLMTPLKGPDGKVYALGQGSVSTGGSVASENVMPLPGYVPVSQNFQTSGIIDNGGVVEKGVSIGLNNLSAVRLILKNPSFIDSSRIAAAINAKIG
;
A
#
# COMPACT_ATOMS: atom_id res chain seq x y z
N MET A 1 2.85 -62.58 -40.42
CA MET A 1 2.93 -62.73 -38.94
C MET A 1 3.34 -61.46 -38.19
N LYS A 2 4.13 -60.53 -38.75
CA LYS A 2 4.62 -59.32 -38.03
C LYS A 2 3.53 -58.34 -37.53
N LYS A 3 2.38 -58.20 -38.22
CA LYS A 3 1.28 -57.29 -37.81
C LYS A 3 0.56 -57.68 -36.51
N LYS A 4 0.53 -58.97 -36.12
CA LYS A 4 -0.18 -59.42 -34.91
C LYS A 4 0.57 -59.12 -33.60
N ILE A 5 1.86 -58.81 -33.67
CA ILE A 5 2.72 -58.51 -32.50
C ILE A 5 2.81 -56.99 -32.24
N ILE A 6 2.57 -56.16 -33.25
CA ILE A 6 2.66 -54.69 -33.12
C ILE A 6 1.50 -54.13 -32.30
N LEU A 7 0.30 -54.72 -32.40
CA LEU A 7 -0.89 -54.26 -31.67
C LEU A 7 -0.77 -54.45 -30.13
N PRO A 8 -0.34 -55.61 -29.58
CA PRO A 8 -0.16 -55.74 -28.14
C PRO A 8 0.99 -54.89 -27.62
N VAL A 9 2.06 -54.68 -28.40
CA VAL A 9 3.17 -53.80 -28.02
C VAL A 9 2.73 -52.33 -27.96
N LEU A 10 1.89 -51.88 -28.89
CA LEU A 10 1.33 -50.53 -28.87
C LEU A 10 0.39 -50.33 -27.67
N ILE A 11 -0.45 -51.33 -27.36
CA ILE A 11 -1.33 -51.29 -26.18
C ILE A 11 -0.52 -51.27 -24.88
N LEU A 12 0.56 -52.06 -24.80
CA LEU A 12 1.43 -52.09 -23.63
C LEU A 12 2.19 -50.76 -23.46
N LEU A 13 2.59 -50.14 -24.56
CA LEU A 13 3.24 -48.83 -24.56
C LEU A 13 2.27 -47.70 -24.21
N LEU A 14 1.01 -47.77 -24.67
CA LEU A 14 -0.06 -46.86 -24.24
C LEU A 14 -0.40 -47.02 -22.76
N PHE A 15 -0.45 -48.26 -22.25
CA PHE A 15 -0.72 -48.55 -20.85
C PHE A 15 0.44 -48.07 -19.96
N SER A 16 1.69 -48.21 -20.43
CA SER A 16 2.87 -47.64 -19.77
C SER A 16 2.86 -46.11 -19.75
N LEU A 17 2.42 -45.46 -20.83
CA LEU A 17 2.26 -44.00 -20.87
C LEU A 17 1.12 -43.51 -19.97
N PHE A 18 0.03 -44.27 -19.89
CA PHE A 18 -1.11 -43.94 -19.03
C PHE A 18 -0.76 -44.09 -17.54
N SER A 19 0.07 -45.07 -17.18
CA SER A 19 0.55 -45.27 -15.81
C SER A 19 1.53 -44.18 -15.35
N ALA A 20 2.34 -43.65 -16.29
CA ALA A 20 3.27 -42.54 -16.04
C ALA A 20 2.56 -41.19 -15.80
N CYS A 21 1.26 -41.09 -16.10
CA CYS A 21 0.45 -39.90 -15.85
C CYS A 21 -0.27 -39.93 -14.49
N SER A 22 0.23 -40.75 -13.55
CA SER A 22 -0.26 -40.75 -12.17
C SER A 22 0.00 -39.35 -11.58
N PHE A 23 -1.10 -38.64 -11.34
CA PHE A 23 -1.17 -37.31 -10.76
C PHE A 23 -0.22 -37.22 -9.57
N THR A 24 0.84 -36.43 -9.72
CA THR A 24 1.63 -35.98 -8.59
C THR A 24 0.76 -34.97 -7.86
N ASP A 25 0.08 -35.42 -6.81
CA ASP A 25 -0.56 -34.52 -5.87
C ASP A 25 0.56 -33.65 -5.28
N PHE A 26 0.63 -32.41 -5.74
CA PHE A 26 1.45 -31.38 -5.13
C PHE A 26 0.95 -31.15 -3.71
N SER A 27 1.46 -31.93 -2.76
CA SER A 27 1.29 -31.69 -1.34
C SER A 27 2.09 -30.44 -0.99
N SER A 28 1.48 -29.27 -1.18
CA SER A 28 2.02 -28.02 -0.65
C SER A 28 1.88 -28.05 0.86
N ALA A 29 2.95 -28.42 1.55
CA ALA A 29 3.05 -28.28 2.99
C ALA A 29 3.01 -26.79 3.34
N ALA A 30 1.83 -26.28 3.66
CA ALA A 30 1.66 -24.91 4.11
C ALA A 30 2.21 -24.77 5.54
N THR A 31 3.17 -23.88 5.74
CA THR A 31 3.63 -23.53 7.09
C THR A 31 2.49 -22.83 7.83
N ILE A 32 2.23 -23.21 9.09
CA ILE A 32 1.14 -22.63 9.90
C ILE A 32 1.21 -21.09 9.90
N GLY A 33 2.41 -20.52 9.99
CA GLY A 33 2.63 -19.06 9.92
C GLY A 33 2.21 -18.41 8.59
N ASN A 34 2.25 -19.13 7.47
CA ASN A 34 1.83 -18.57 6.17
C ASN A 34 0.31 -18.54 6.02
N ILE A 35 -0.42 -19.45 6.68
CA ILE A 35 -1.88 -19.59 6.60
C ILE A 35 -2.63 -18.99 7.80
N THR A 36 -1.91 -18.52 8.81
CA THR A 36 -2.46 -17.87 9.99
C THR A 36 -1.93 -16.45 10.17
N SER A 37 -2.64 -15.65 10.97
CA SER A 37 -2.22 -14.35 11.48
C SER A 37 -2.44 -14.33 13.00
N ILE A 38 -1.70 -13.49 13.72
CA ILE A 38 -1.84 -13.38 15.17
C ILE A 38 -3.05 -12.49 15.48
N TYR A 39 -3.91 -12.93 16.39
CA TYR A 39 -5.03 -12.12 16.85
C TYR A 39 -4.52 -10.81 17.48
N GLY A 40 -4.98 -9.67 16.95
CA GLY A 40 -4.53 -8.34 17.34
C GLY A 40 -3.37 -7.78 16.52
N ALA A 41 -2.76 -8.57 15.63
CA ALA A 41 -1.79 -8.10 14.64
C ALA A 41 -2.49 -7.54 13.40
N MET A 42 -3.19 -6.42 13.58
CA MET A 42 -3.86 -5.70 12.49
C MET A 42 -3.00 -4.53 12.04
N SER A 43 -3.01 -4.24 10.73
CA SER A 43 -2.52 -2.96 10.24
C SER A 43 -3.43 -1.84 10.73
N ASN A 44 -2.84 -0.69 11.01
CA ASN A 44 -3.58 0.48 11.48
C ASN A 44 -3.49 1.57 10.42
N PRO A 45 -4.63 2.03 9.86
CA PRO A 45 -4.62 3.14 8.92
C PRO A 45 -4.22 4.42 9.66
N LEU A 46 -3.34 5.18 9.05
CA LEU A 46 -2.92 6.49 9.51
C LEU A 46 -3.39 7.54 8.52
N VAL A 47 -3.76 8.71 9.04
CA VAL A 47 -4.16 9.87 8.24
C VAL A 47 -3.43 11.12 8.73
N GLY A 48 -3.02 11.96 7.78
CA GLY A 48 -2.43 13.25 8.01
C GLY A 48 -2.95 14.29 7.03
N TYR A 49 -2.84 15.55 7.42
CA TYR A 49 -3.09 16.70 6.56
C TYR A 49 -1.76 17.40 6.33
N GLY A 50 -1.37 17.51 5.07
CA GLY A 50 -0.06 17.99 4.67
C GLY A 50 -0.14 19.03 3.57
N LEU A 51 1.03 19.54 3.21
CA LEU A 51 1.23 20.45 2.09
C LEU A 51 2.27 19.83 1.17
N VAL A 52 1.97 19.81 -0.13
CA VAL A 52 2.94 19.48 -1.19
C VAL A 52 3.35 20.78 -1.86
N THR A 53 4.64 20.99 -2.02
CA THR A 53 5.22 22.21 -2.62
C THR A 53 6.15 21.86 -3.77
N GLY A 54 6.56 22.85 -4.57
CA GLY A 54 7.40 22.65 -5.74
C GLY A 54 6.63 22.07 -6.94
N LEU A 55 5.33 22.31 -7.00
CA LEU A 55 4.52 22.02 -8.18
C LEU A 55 4.76 23.10 -9.24
N ASP A 56 4.71 22.73 -10.52
CA ASP A 56 4.99 23.64 -11.65
C ASP A 56 3.70 24.34 -12.11
N GLY A 57 3.10 25.15 -11.24
CA GLY A 57 1.83 25.84 -11.52
C GLY A 57 0.56 24.95 -11.51
N THR A 58 0.69 23.68 -11.14
CA THR A 58 -0.38 22.65 -11.12
C THR A 58 -0.98 22.39 -9.73
N GLY A 59 -0.63 23.20 -8.73
CA GLY A 59 -1.18 23.19 -7.38
C GLY A 59 -2.57 23.80 -7.27
N ASP A 60 -2.99 24.15 -6.06
CA ASP A 60 -4.37 24.57 -5.81
C ASP A 60 -4.70 25.93 -6.43
N GLN A 61 -5.76 25.98 -7.23
CA GLN A 61 -6.26 27.22 -7.80
C GLN A 61 -6.80 28.18 -6.70
N TRP A 62 -6.76 29.49 -7.01
CA TRP A 62 -7.24 30.55 -6.11
C TRP A 62 -8.68 30.31 -5.62
N GLY A 63 -8.91 30.44 -4.31
CA GLY A 63 -10.24 30.31 -3.68
C GLY A 63 -10.46 29.03 -2.86
N VAL A 64 -9.51 28.09 -2.83
CA VAL A 64 -9.56 26.95 -1.91
C VAL A 64 -9.12 27.38 -0.51
N ASN A 65 -10.10 27.68 0.36
CA ASN A 65 -9.90 28.17 1.73
C ASN A 65 -8.99 27.25 2.58
N VAL A 66 -9.01 25.93 2.30
CA VAL A 66 -8.26 24.92 3.06
C VAL A 66 -6.74 25.08 2.90
N THR A 67 -6.24 25.40 1.70
CA THR A 67 -4.80 25.52 1.42
C THR A 67 -4.22 26.79 2.01
N GLN A 68 -4.95 27.90 1.90
CA GLN A 68 -4.60 29.18 2.53
C GLN A 68 -4.51 29.05 4.06
N GLN A 69 -5.54 28.45 4.70
CA GLN A 69 -5.55 28.21 6.14
C GLN A 69 -4.42 27.29 6.59
N SER A 70 -4.09 26.28 5.79
CA SER A 70 -3.00 25.34 6.08
C SER A 70 -1.63 26.04 6.08
N ILE A 71 -1.38 26.91 5.09
CA ILE A 71 -0.16 27.72 5.02
C ILE A 71 -0.09 28.70 6.20
N VAL A 72 -1.16 29.42 6.50
CA VAL A 72 -1.22 30.35 7.64
C VAL A 72 -0.93 29.61 8.94
N THR A 73 -1.55 28.43 9.15
CA THR A 73 -1.32 27.59 10.33
C THR A 73 0.13 27.11 10.42
N MET A 74 0.73 26.71 9.30
CA MET A 74 2.12 26.27 9.25
C MET A 74 3.08 27.41 9.57
N LEU A 75 2.92 28.57 8.92
CA LEU A 75 3.74 29.75 9.15
C LEU A 75 3.60 30.25 10.59
N SER A 76 2.39 30.23 11.13
CA SER A 76 2.13 30.58 12.54
C SER A 76 2.87 29.64 13.51
N LYS A 77 2.88 28.33 13.23
CA LYS A 77 3.66 27.35 14.03
C LYS A 77 5.17 27.56 13.95
N LEU A 78 5.65 28.15 12.86
CA LEU A 78 7.05 28.55 12.67
C LEU A 78 7.36 29.95 13.25
N GLY A 79 6.39 30.59 13.90
CA GLY A 79 6.55 31.92 14.50
C GLY A 79 6.47 33.07 13.51
N ILE A 80 6.03 32.82 12.28
CA ILE A 80 5.88 33.83 11.23
C ILE A 80 4.42 34.32 11.25
N ASN A 81 4.22 35.56 11.65
CA ASN A 81 2.90 36.21 11.61
C ASN A 81 2.64 36.76 10.20
N THR A 82 1.82 36.06 9.42
CA THR A 82 1.34 36.55 8.13
C THR A 82 -0.03 37.19 8.29
N ASN A 83 -0.12 38.52 8.26
CA ASN A 83 -1.41 39.18 8.01
C ASN A 83 -1.89 38.78 6.60
N GLU A 84 -3.11 38.26 6.51
CA GLU A 84 -3.71 37.47 5.42
C GLU A 84 -3.77 38.09 4.01
N ALA A 85 -3.06 39.19 3.73
CA ALA A 85 -3.29 40.03 2.55
C ALA A 85 -2.41 39.74 1.32
N SER A 86 -1.52 38.73 1.33
CA SER A 86 -0.53 38.58 0.23
C SER A 86 -0.08 37.16 -0.10
N LEU A 87 -0.88 36.13 0.20
CA LEU A 87 -0.65 34.81 -0.40
C LEU A 87 -1.25 34.79 -1.82
N TYR A 88 -0.70 35.61 -2.72
CA TYR A 88 -1.03 35.62 -4.15
C TYR A 88 -0.89 34.20 -4.72
N GLU A 89 -1.91 33.77 -5.49
CA GLU A 89 -1.95 32.60 -6.38
C GLU A 89 -1.00 31.44 -5.99
N ILE A 90 -1.47 30.57 -5.10
CA ILE A 90 -0.70 29.40 -4.62
C ILE A 90 -0.78 28.28 -5.66
N ARG A 91 -0.25 28.51 -6.86
CA ARG A 91 -0.24 27.49 -7.93
C ARG A 91 0.89 26.48 -7.79
N ASP A 92 1.87 26.74 -6.95
CA ASP A 92 3.02 25.85 -6.76
C ASP A 92 2.92 25.01 -5.49
N THR A 93 1.76 25.03 -4.82
CA THR A 93 1.51 24.29 -3.59
C THR A 93 0.09 23.76 -3.54
N ALA A 94 -0.08 22.57 -2.98
CA ALA A 94 -1.37 21.91 -2.83
C ALA A 94 -1.59 21.42 -1.39
N ALA A 95 -2.80 21.58 -0.88
CA ALA A 95 -3.25 20.93 0.35
C ALA A 95 -3.60 19.46 0.06
N VAL A 96 -2.99 18.56 0.81
CA VAL A 96 -3.10 17.12 0.55
C VAL A 96 -3.53 16.35 1.78
N MET A 97 -4.27 15.27 1.53
CA MET A 97 -4.50 14.20 2.48
C MET A 97 -3.39 13.19 2.30
N VAL A 98 -2.82 12.78 3.43
CA VAL A 98 -1.74 11.81 3.47
C VAL A 98 -2.26 10.59 4.20
N THR A 99 -2.22 9.43 3.57
CA THR A 99 -2.62 8.16 4.17
C THR A 99 -1.46 7.18 4.16
N ALA A 100 -1.38 6.35 5.20
CA ALA A 100 -0.41 5.26 5.26
C ALA A 100 -1.00 4.09 6.03
N GLU A 101 -0.49 2.90 5.80
CA GLU A 101 -0.81 1.73 6.61
C GLU A 101 0.36 1.40 7.51
N LEU A 102 0.14 1.47 8.82
CA LEU A 102 1.13 1.05 9.80
C LEU A 102 1.04 -0.47 9.94
N PRO A 103 2.08 -1.23 9.57
CA PRO A 103 2.05 -2.68 9.70
C PRO A 103 1.94 -3.09 11.17
N PRO A 104 1.35 -4.26 11.46
CA PRO A 104 1.40 -4.80 12.80
C PRO A 104 2.87 -5.01 13.21
N PHE A 105 3.17 -4.77 14.49
CA PHE A 105 4.53 -4.88 15.04
C PHE A 105 5.56 -3.88 14.47
N ALA A 106 5.11 -2.81 13.81
CA ALA A 106 5.99 -1.77 13.33
C ALA A 106 6.91 -1.25 14.44
N VAL A 107 8.20 -1.11 14.13
CA VAL A 107 9.23 -0.67 15.09
C VAL A 107 9.54 0.81 14.85
N PRO A 108 9.82 1.61 15.89
CA PRO A 108 10.32 2.98 15.69
C PRO A 108 11.54 3.02 14.78
N GLY A 109 11.53 3.92 13.81
CA GLY A 109 12.55 4.06 12.76
C GLY A 109 12.29 3.23 11.50
N GLU A 110 11.30 2.33 11.51
CA GLU A 110 10.87 1.61 10.31
C GLU A 110 10.28 2.57 9.28
N ARG A 111 10.53 2.30 8.00
CA ARG A 111 9.98 3.09 6.91
C ARG A 111 8.75 2.44 6.33
N ILE A 112 7.72 3.25 6.09
CA ILE A 112 6.45 2.84 5.49
C ILE A 112 6.15 3.68 4.25
N ASN A 113 5.40 3.09 3.32
CA ASN A 113 4.91 3.81 2.15
C ASN A 113 3.78 4.75 2.55
N VAL A 114 3.72 5.87 1.85
CA VAL A 114 2.75 6.92 2.11
C VAL A 114 2.06 7.27 0.81
N THR A 115 0.74 7.32 0.83
CA THR A 115 -0.07 7.77 -0.29
C THR A 115 -0.51 9.20 -0.04
N VAL A 116 -0.41 10.03 -1.07
CA VAL A 116 -0.76 11.44 -1.02
C VAL A 116 -1.82 11.72 -2.06
N SER A 117 -2.88 12.43 -1.66
CA SER A 117 -3.98 12.80 -2.54
C SER A 117 -4.35 14.26 -2.32
N SER A 118 -4.58 15.01 -3.40
CA SER A 118 -5.06 16.39 -3.30
C SER A 118 -6.42 16.44 -2.59
N ILE A 119 -6.58 17.36 -1.64
CA ILE A 119 -7.89 17.69 -1.03
C ILE A 119 -8.54 18.86 -1.77
N GLY A 120 -7.71 19.77 -2.28
CA GLY A 120 -8.16 20.93 -3.03
C GLY A 120 -8.36 20.63 -4.52
N ASN A 121 -8.05 21.62 -5.33
CA ASN A 121 -8.25 21.62 -6.78
C ASN A 121 -6.92 21.66 -7.52
N ALA A 122 -5.90 20.97 -7.02
CA ALA A 122 -4.64 20.78 -7.74
C ALA A 122 -4.87 19.98 -9.04
N GLU A 123 -4.27 20.43 -10.12
CA GLU A 123 -4.28 19.76 -11.42
C GLU A 123 -3.33 18.55 -11.45
N SER A 124 -2.18 18.65 -10.78
CA SER A 124 -1.19 17.59 -10.69
C SER A 124 -0.31 17.73 -9.45
N LEU A 125 -0.03 16.60 -8.79
CA LEU A 125 0.96 16.49 -7.71
C LEU A 125 2.34 16.03 -8.19
N GLN A 126 2.50 15.85 -9.51
CA GLN A 126 3.74 15.34 -10.10
C GLN A 126 4.91 16.28 -9.83
N GLY A 127 6.04 15.73 -9.37
CA GLY A 127 7.27 16.50 -9.11
C GLY A 127 7.25 17.29 -7.80
N GLY A 128 6.12 17.30 -7.09
CA GLY A 128 6.00 17.96 -5.80
C GLY A 128 6.71 17.22 -4.67
N VAL A 129 6.96 17.93 -3.58
CA VAL A 129 7.54 17.40 -2.35
C VAL A 129 6.55 17.60 -1.20
N LEU A 130 6.15 16.50 -0.56
CA LEU A 130 5.39 16.51 0.68
C LEU A 130 6.26 17.03 1.82
N LEU A 131 5.81 18.10 2.46
CA LEU A 131 6.41 18.61 3.69
C LEU A 131 6.15 17.66 4.86
N MET A 132 7.05 17.67 5.84
CA MET A 132 6.95 16.82 7.03
C MET A 132 5.55 16.89 7.65
N THR A 133 4.82 15.78 7.56
CA THR A 133 3.40 15.68 7.90
C THR A 133 3.19 14.60 8.96
N PRO A 134 2.64 14.94 10.13
CA PRO A 134 2.34 13.95 11.15
C PRO A 134 1.14 13.08 10.75
N LEU A 135 1.32 11.77 10.78
CA LEU A 135 0.30 10.78 10.48
C LEU A 135 -0.27 10.22 11.79
N LYS A 136 -1.58 10.39 11.94
CA LYS A 136 -2.32 10.06 13.15
C LYS A 136 -3.15 8.80 12.97
N GLY A 137 -3.20 8.00 14.01
CA GLY A 137 -4.14 6.87 14.08
C GLY A 137 -5.57 7.34 14.40
N PRO A 138 -6.53 6.41 14.43
CA PRO A 138 -7.93 6.70 14.81
C PRO A 138 -8.10 7.24 16.24
N ASP A 139 -7.12 7.04 17.11
CA ASP A 139 -7.05 7.56 18.48
C ASP A 139 -6.52 9.01 18.55
N GLY A 140 -6.19 9.61 17.41
CA GLY A 140 -5.67 10.98 17.30
C GLY A 140 -4.18 11.14 17.65
N LYS A 141 -3.48 10.05 18.01
CA LYS A 141 -2.04 10.10 18.33
C LYS A 141 -1.20 9.96 17.07
N VAL A 142 -0.05 10.60 17.05
CA VAL A 142 0.92 10.50 15.95
C VAL A 142 1.68 9.18 16.08
N TYR A 143 1.67 8.38 15.03
CA TYR A 143 2.42 7.11 14.96
C TYR A 143 3.56 7.16 13.95
N ALA A 144 3.44 7.96 12.91
CA ALA A 144 4.46 8.11 11.88
C ALA A 144 4.54 9.56 11.38
N LEU A 145 5.67 9.91 10.76
CA LEU A 145 5.90 11.17 10.07
C LEU A 145 6.11 10.88 8.59
N GLY A 146 5.28 11.47 7.72
CA GLY A 146 5.41 11.34 6.27
C GLY A 146 6.13 12.54 5.66
N GLN A 147 7.12 12.30 4.81
CA GLN A 147 7.83 13.32 4.03
C GLN A 147 8.43 12.68 2.77
N GLY A 148 8.52 13.45 1.68
CA GLY A 148 9.31 13.04 0.51
C GLY A 148 8.76 13.54 -0.82
N SER A 149 9.44 13.20 -1.90
CA SER A 149 9.00 13.49 -3.27
C SER A 149 7.81 12.63 -3.65
N VAL A 150 6.77 13.25 -4.19
CA VAL A 150 5.57 12.57 -4.66
C VAL A 150 5.80 12.01 -6.06
N SER A 151 5.62 10.71 -6.21
CA SER A 151 5.61 10.03 -7.50
C SER A 151 4.17 9.75 -7.91
N THR A 152 3.70 10.43 -8.95
CA THR A 152 2.42 10.12 -9.61
C THR A 152 2.73 9.18 -10.77
N GLY A 153 1.97 8.10 -10.96
CA GLY A 153 2.16 7.19 -12.10
C GLY A 153 2.29 7.99 -13.40
N GLY A 154 3.41 7.85 -14.12
CA GLY A 154 3.88 8.88 -15.05
C GLY A 154 2.85 9.36 -16.08
N SER A 155 2.74 10.66 -16.30
CA SER A 155 1.84 11.21 -17.32
C SER A 155 2.26 10.74 -18.72
N VAL A 156 1.37 10.08 -19.47
CA VAL A 156 1.50 9.99 -20.93
C VAL A 156 1.05 11.35 -21.48
N ALA A 157 2.03 12.24 -21.69
CA ALA A 157 1.80 13.51 -22.35
C ALA A 157 1.18 13.24 -23.73
N SER A 158 -0.09 13.57 -23.86
CA SER A 158 -0.81 13.59 -25.14
C SER A 158 -0.30 14.67 -26.09
N GLU A 159 0.72 15.45 -25.70
CA GLU A 159 1.11 16.68 -26.39
C GLU A 159 2.10 16.45 -27.55
N ASN A 160 2.76 15.30 -27.64
CA ASN A 160 3.83 15.06 -28.63
C ASN A 160 3.58 13.90 -29.62
N VAL A 161 2.36 13.37 -29.70
CA VAL A 161 2.01 12.39 -30.74
C VAL A 161 1.11 13.08 -31.76
N MET A 162 1.60 13.22 -33.00
CA MET A 162 0.79 13.68 -34.12
C MET A 162 -0.54 12.91 -34.13
N PRO A 163 -1.71 13.56 -34.02
CA PRO A 163 -2.98 12.86 -34.01
C PRO A 163 -3.18 12.22 -35.39
N LEU A 164 -2.93 10.92 -35.48
CA LEU A 164 -3.48 10.12 -36.56
C LEU A 164 -5.02 10.11 -36.38
N PRO A 165 -5.80 10.16 -37.48
CA PRO A 165 -7.25 10.03 -37.39
C PRO A 165 -7.60 8.71 -36.67
N GLY A 166 -8.15 8.82 -35.46
CA GLY A 166 -8.46 7.68 -34.57
C GLY A 166 -7.67 7.61 -33.27
N TYR A 167 -6.76 8.56 -32.98
CA TYR A 167 -6.02 8.59 -31.71
C TYR A 167 -6.93 9.05 -30.55
N VAL A 168 -7.18 8.16 -29.61
CA VAL A 168 -7.82 8.48 -28.32
C VAL A 168 -6.70 8.61 -27.29
N PRO A 169 -6.48 9.80 -26.70
CA PRO A 169 -5.47 9.96 -25.66
C PRO A 169 -5.88 9.11 -24.46
N VAL A 170 -5.07 8.08 -24.18
CA VAL A 170 -5.29 7.20 -23.04
C VAL A 170 -4.62 7.86 -21.83
N SER A 171 -5.36 8.72 -21.13
CA SER A 171 -4.94 9.22 -19.81
C SER A 171 -5.08 8.09 -18.79
N GLN A 172 -4.06 7.23 -18.70
CA GLN A 172 -4.08 6.04 -17.84
C GLN A 172 -3.73 6.34 -16.37
N ASN A 173 -3.30 7.55 -16.03
CA ASN A 173 -2.77 7.86 -14.70
C ASN A 173 -3.51 9.00 -13.99
N PHE A 174 -3.68 8.83 -12.69
CA PHE A 174 -4.24 9.84 -11.78
C PHE A 174 -3.15 10.84 -11.43
N GLN A 175 -3.28 12.08 -11.92
CA GLN A 175 -2.30 13.15 -11.71
C GLN A 175 -2.45 13.80 -10.31
N THR A 176 -3.61 13.65 -9.68
CA THR A 176 -3.96 14.25 -8.38
C THR A 176 -3.68 13.37 -7.17
N SER A 177 -3.14 12.16 -7.39
CA SER A 177 -2.70 11.24 -6.34
C SER A 177 -1.35 10.63 -6.68
N GLY A 178 -0.55 10.39 -5.65
CA GLY A 178 0.79 9.85 -5.79
C GLY A 178 1.21 9.04 -4.57
N ILE A 179 2.31 8.32 -4.74
CA ILE A 179 2.92 7.50 -3.69
C ILE A 179 4.30 8.07 -3.39
N ILE A 180 4.66 8.03 -2.12
CA ILE A 180 6.00 8.27 -1.61
C ILE A 180 6.50 6.95 -1.04
N ASP A 181 7.35 6.28 -1.79
CA ASP A 181 7.98 5.04 -1.35
C ASP A 181 8.90 5.33 -0.17
N ASN A 182 8.73 4.59 0.94
CA ASN A 182 9.51 4.74 2.16
C ASN A 182 9.55 6.19 2.73
N GLY A 183 8.51 6.98 2.43
CA GLY A 183 8.37 8.36 2.87
C GLY A 183 7.89 8.53 4.31
N GLY A 184 7.27 7.51 4.89
CA GLY A 184 6.82 7.50 6.27
C GLY A 184 7.90 6.93 7.18
N VAL A 185 8.19 7.59 8.31
CA VAL A 185 9.03 7.06 9.39
C VAL A 185 8.17 6.82 10.61
N VAL A 186 8.20 5.59 11.14
CA VAL A 186 7.44 5.23 12.34
C VAL A 186 8.12 5.85 13.57
N GLU A 187 7.40 6.70 14.28
CA GLU A 187 7.85 7.30 15.55
C GLU A 187 7.43 6.42 16.74
N LYS A 188 6.24 5.84 16.63
CA LYS A 188 5.65 5.03 17.69
C LYS A 188 5.20 3.68 17.14
N GLY A 189 5.87 2.64 17.60
CA GLY A 189 5.45 1.27 17.31
C GLY A 189 4.14 0.90 17.99
N VAL A 190 3.42 -0.05 17.38
CA VAL A 190 2.24 -0.67 18.00
C VAL A 190 2.72 -1.87 18.80
N SER A 191 2.90 -1.68 20.11
CA SER A 191 3.29 -2.76 21.01
C SER A 191 2.07 -3.65 21.30
N ILE A 192 1.96 -4.76 20.58
CA ILE A 192 1.16 -5.89 21.02
C ILE A 192 2.00 -6.58 22.10
N GLY A 193 1.59 -6.47 23.36
CA GLY A 193 2.36 -6.95 24.52
C GLY A 193 2.48 -8.47 24.57
N LEU A 194 3.18 -9.08 23.60
CA LEU A 194 3.37 -10.53 23.47
C LEU A 194 3.97 -11.13 24.75
N ASN A 195 4.82 -10.37 25.42
CA ASN A 195 5.49 -10.78 26.65
C ASN A 195 4.53 -11.01 27.84
N ASN A 196 3.31 -10.48 27.78
CA ASN A 196 2.27 -10.63 28.80
C ASN A 196 1.09 -11.51 28.37
N LEU A 197 1.18 -12.19 27.22
CA LEU A 197 0.09 -13.05 26.75
C LEU A 197 0.20 -14.46 27.36
N SER A 198 -0.78 -14.85 28.18
CA SER A 198 -0.92 -16.23 28.67
C SER A 198 -1.31 -17.22 27.57
N ALA A 199 -1.82 -16.74 26.43
CA ALA A 199 -2.20 -17.55 25.28
C ALA A 199 -2.04 -16.75 23.97
N VAL A 200 -1.52 -17.40 22.93
CA VAL A 200 -1.45 -16.86 21.58
C VAL A 200 -2.64 -17.37 20.79
N ARG A 201 -3.46 -16.46 20.25
CA ARG A 201 -4.57 -16.81 19.36
C ARG A 201 -4.14 -16.62 17.91
N LEU A 202 -4.24 -17.69 17.12
CA LEU A 202 -3.98 -17.67 15.68
C LEU A 202 -5.32 -17.62 14.93
N ILE A 203 -5.45 -16.66 14.02
CA ILE A 203 -6.58 -16.51 13.12
C ILE A 203 -6.19 -17.09 11.77
N LEU A 204 -7.01 -17.99 11.20
CA LEU A 204 -6.77 -18.50 9.84
C LEU A 204 -7.10 -17.40 8.82
N LYS A 205 -6.23 -17.23 7.82
CA LYS A 205 -6.48 -16.31 6.69
C LYS A 205 -7.71 -16.74 5.87
N ASN A 206 -7.92 -18.06 5.76
CA ASN A 206 -9.11 -18.66 5.15
C ASN A 206 -9.86 -19.45 6.24
N PRO A 207 -11.04 -18.99 6.69
CA PRO A 207 -11.78 -19.64 7.76
C PRO A 207 -12.25 -21.05 7.38
N SER A 208 -11.80 -22.07 8.14
CA SER A 208 -12.15 -23.48 7.92
C SER A 208 -12.06 -24.24 9.24
N PHE A 209 -13.12 -24.99 9.58
CA PHE A 209 -13.15 -25.81 10.80
C PHE A 209 -12.21 -27.02 10.72
N ILE A 210 -12.01 -27.56 9.51
CA ILE A 210 -11.13 -28.70 9.30
C ILE A 210 -9.68 -28.27 9.51
N ASP A 211 -9.30 -27.13 8.94
CA ASP A 211 -7.93 -26.64 9.03
C ASP A 211 -7.59 -26.15 10.43
N SER A 212 -8.52 -25.50 11.13
CA SER A 212 -8.32 -25.09 12.52
C SER A 212 -8.09 -26.29 13.46
N SER A 213 -8.87 -27.36 13.28
CA SER A 213 -8.70 -28.60 14.06
C SER A 213 -7.36 -29.29 13.76
N ARG A 214 -6.97 -29.38 12.48
CA ARG A 214 -5.67 -29.95 12.07
C ARG A 214 -4.50 -29.15 12.61
N ILE A 215 -4.56 -27.82 12.55
CA ILE A 215 -3.53 -26.93 13.10
C ILE A 215 -3.42 -27.11 14.61
N ALA A 216 -4.55 -27.15 15.33
CA ALA A 216 -4.56 -27.38 16.77
C ALA A 216 -3.93 -28.73 17.14
N ALA A 217 -4.31 -29.81 16.44
CA ALA A 217 -3.73 -31.13 16.64
C ALA A 217 -2.22 -31.16 16.36
N ALA A 218 -1.76 -30.52 15.29
CA ALA A 218 -0.35 -30.43 14.94
C ALA A 218 0.47 -29.64 15.97
N ILE A 219 -0.08 -28.54 16.51
CA ILE A 219 0.57 -27.74 17.56
C ILE A 219 0.64 -28.54 18.86
N ASN A 220 -0.47 -29.15 19.31
CA ASN A 220 -0.50 -29.97 20.53
C ASN A 220 0.46 -31.15 20.42
N ALA A 221 0.50 -31.86 19.28
CA ALA A 221 1.46 -32.94 19.05
C ALA A 221 2.93 -32.52 19.21
N LYS A 222 3.27 -31.25 18.98
CA LYS A 222 4.64 -30.74 19.08
C LYS A 222 4.97 -30.10 20.44
N ILE A 223 3.99 -29.45 21.09
CA ILE A 223 4.19 -28.63 22.29
C ILE A 223 3.61 -29.29 23.56
N GLY A 224 2.65 -30.22 23.44
CA GLY A 224 2.04 -30.99 24.54
C GLY A 224 0.53 -30.79 24.64
#